data_AF-A0A1H3U4X4-F1
#
_entry.id   AF-A0A1H3U4X4-F1
#
_cell.length_a   1.000
_cell.length_b   1.000
_cell.length_c   1.000
_cell.angle_alpha   90.00
_cell.angle_beta   90.00
_cell.angle_gamma   90.00
#
_symmetry.space_group_name_H-M   'P 1'
#
loop_
_entity.id
_entity.type
_entity.pdbx_description
1 polymer ?
#
loop_
_entity_poly.entity_id
_entity_poly.type
_entity_poly.pdbx_seq_one_letter_code
_entity_poly.pdbx_strand_id
1 'polypeptide(L)'
;MNPSVIEELKRIKDDLEIQKIVSERDKVLGRFGPQFLPSAVAKLEEKTFRQFLSIKHNKHWTGLERQPEVYADMNRLREALSVLVDETRPIRDRVNMVVEVPGMGVAKFSAILHVAYPNKYGVWNGTSEKAIRHLGLWPVISRGATTTGDKYVAVNQLLRDLADRLGSDLWTLDALWWALDLGGTSVANSTGTGKVRFGDRWEKAVADMKYSILNTVKNSNGQAVATTVKKKDLKMSESELERLLSDLLESQDKRCAITGIPFQYDDDRNMRPSADRIDSNGHYEASNLQLVCQFINFWKQACPDDEFRHLIQIVRDSKGAEPSG
;
A
#
# COMPACT_ATOMS: atom_id res chain seq x y z
N MET A 1 6.26 -9.86 -21.01
CA MET A 1 6.32 -8.40 -20.92
C MET A 1 6.08 -7.84 -22.31
N ASN A 2 5.22 -6.84 -22.47
CA ASN A 2 4.87 -6.28 -23.78
C ASN A 2 6.12 -5.59 -24.40
N PRO A 3 6.60 -6.00 -25.59
CA PRO A 3 7.75 -5.39 -26.25
C PRO A 3 7.64 -3.86 -26.40
N SER A 4 6.41 -3.34 -26.51
CA SER A 4 6.13 -1.90 -26.60
C SER A 4 6.61 -1.10 -25.39
N VAL A 5 6.53 -1.67 -24.18
CA VAL A 5 6.90 -0.96 -22.93
C VAL A 5 8.42 -0.83 -22.80
N ILE A 6 9.16 -1.84 -23.26
CA ILE A 6 10.62 -1.80 -23.25
C ILE A 6 11.14 -0.74 -24.23
N GLU A 7 10.55 -0.64 -25.42
CA GLU A 7 10.94 0.38 -26.40
C GLU A 7 10.58 1.80 -25.95
N GLU A 8 9.47 1.99 -25.23
CA GLU A 8 9.12 3.26 -24.60
C GLU A 8 10.15 3.70 -23.56
N LEU A 9 10.52 2.81 -22.62
CA LEU A 9 11.53 3.08 -21.60
C LEU A 9 12.92 3.36 -22.20
N LYS A 10 13.28 2.69 -23.31
CA LYS A 10 14.52 2.97 -24.04
C LYS A 10 14.54 4.38 -24.63
N ARG A 11 13.43 4.84 -25.23
CA ARG A 11 13.34 6.20 -25.80
C ARG A 11 13.47 7.27 -24.72
N ILE A 12 12.87 7.04 -23.57
CA ILE A 12 12.89 7.98 -22.43
C ILE A 12 14.31 8.12 -21.84
N LYS A 13 15.12 7.06 -21.91
CA LYS A 13 16.49 7.06 -21.39
C LYS A 13 17.38 8.14 -22.01
N ASP A 14 17.06 8.58 -23.22
CA ASP A 14 17.82 9.60 -23.95
C ASP A 14 17.42 11.04 -23.58
N ASP A 15 16.46 11.25 -22.68
CA ASP A 15 16.05 12.57 -22.18
C ASP A 15 17.16 13.26 -21.34
N LEU A 16 17.39 14.55 -21.61
CA LEU A 16 18.43 15.36 -20.96
C LEU A 16 18.25 15.49 -19.43
N GLU A 17 17.03 15.56 -18.91
CA GLU A 17 16.80 15.61 -17.46
C GLU A 17 17.11 14.26 -16.79
N ILE A 18 16.85 13.15 -17.49
CA ILE A 18 17.24 11.81 -17.04
C ILE A 18 18.76 11.66 -17.05
N GLN A 19 19.45 12.12 -18.11
CA GLN A 19 20.90 12.10 -18.19
C GLN A 19 21.56 12.85 -17.02
N LYS A 20 20.95 13.95 -16.56
CA LYS A 20 21.43 14.71 -15.39
C LYS A 20 21.36 13.90 -14.10
N ILE A 21 20.25 13.21 -13.84
CA ILE A 21 20.11 12.33 -12.65
C ILE A 21 21.10 11.16 -12.74
N VAL A 22 21.23 10.57 -13.93
CA VAL A 22 22.20 9.48 -14.18
C VAL A 22 23.64 9.95 -13.95
N SER A 23 23.96 11.20 -14.31
CA SER A 23 25.33 11.74 -14.17
C SER A 23 25.78 11.92 -12.70
N GLU A 24 24.85 12.09 -11.75
CA GLU A 24 25.20 12.21 -10.32
C GLU A 24 25.39 10.84 -9.63
N ARG A 25 25.07 9.72 -10.32
CA ARG A 25 25.13 8.35 -9.77
C ARG A 25 26.42 8.06 -9.03
N ASP A 26 27.55 8.12 -9.73
CA ASP A 26 28.83 7.65 -9.19
C ASP A 26 29.29 8.49 -7.99
N LYS A 27 28.95 9.77 -7.99
CA LYS A 27 29.22 10.70 -6.88
C LYS A 27 28.36 10.39 -5.66
N VAL A 28 27.07 10.09 -5.84
CA VAL A 28 26.16 9.73 -4.74
C VAL A 28 26.54 8.36 -4.17
N LEU A 29 26.73 7.36 -5.03
CA LEU A 29 27.15 6.01 -4.64
C LEU A 29 28.51 6.03 -3.95
N GLY A 30 29.50 6.77 -4.48
CA GLY A 30 30.82 6.91 -3.88
C GLY A 30 30.79 7.58 -2.51
N ARG A 31 29.89 8.54 -2.30
CA ARG A 31 29.74 9.25 -1.02
C ARG A 31 28.99 8.44 0.03
N PHE A 32 27.84 7.88 -0.31
CA PHE A 32 26.92 7.28 0.66
C PHE A 32 27.01 5.76 0.73
N GLY A 33 27.38 5.07 -0.36
CA GLY A 33 27.50 3.62 -0.38
C GLY A 33 28.39 3.08 0.75
N PRO A 34 29.63 3.57 0.92
CA PRO A 34 30.51 3.12 2.00
C PRO A 34 29.95 3.35 3.42
N GLN A 35 29.05 4.32 3.61
CA GLN A 35 28.46 4.65 4.92
C GLN A 35 27.39 3.63 5.35
N PHE A 36 26.80 2.91 4.39
CA PHE A 36 25.75 1.93 4.60
C PHE A 36 26.24 0.49 4.37
N LEU A 37 27.54 0.23 4.60
CA LEU A 37 28.09 -1.13 4.66
C LEU A 37 28.11 -1.64 6.12
N PRO A 38 28.10 -2.98 6.36
CA PRO A 38 27.96 -3.55 7.70
C PRO A 38 28.92 -2.99 8.76
N SER A 39 30.18 -2.73 8.40
CA SER A 39 31.19 -2.20 9.33
C SER A 39 31.05 -0.70 9.60
N ALA A 40 30.48 0.06 8.67
CA ALA A 40 30.34 1.51 8.78
C ALA A 40 29.04 1.91 9.47
N VAL A 41 27.96 1.16 9.22
CA VAL A 41 26.62 1.53 9.68
C VAL A 41 26.50 1.53 11.21
N ALA A 42 27.25 0.67 11.89
CA ALA A 42 27.34 0.65 13.36
C ALA A 42 27.88 1.95 13.96
N LYS A 43 28.61 2.75 13.18
CA LYS A 43 29.18 4.05 13.58
C LYS A 43 28.55 5.22 12.82
N LEU A 44 27.42 5.00 12.14
CA LEU A 44 26.80 6.01 11.30
C LEU A 44 26.46 7.26 12.11
N GLU A 45 26.98 8.41 11.67
CA GLU A 45 26.68 9.71 12.27
C GLU A 45 25.30 10.21 11.83
N GLU A 46 24.54 10.81 12.75
CA GLU A 46 23.24 11.41 12.43
C GLU A 46 23.36 12.45 11.31
N LYS A 47 24.42 13.26 11.33
CA LYS A 47 24.70 14.25 10.29
C LYS A 47 24.82 13.62 8.91
N THR A 48 25.55 12.51 8.78
CA THR A 48 25.71 11.78 7.52
C THR A 48 24.38 11.20 7.06
N PHE A 49 23.61 10.62 7.97
CA PHE A 49 22.29 10.08 7.66
C PHE A 49 21.31 11.18 7.19
N ARG A 50 21.24 12.30 7.89
CA ARG A 50 20.43 13.48 7.48
C ARG A 50 20.85 14.03 6.14
N GLN A 51 22.16 14.07 5.85
CA GLN A 51 22.64 14.48 4.54
C GLN A 51 22.14 13.52 3.46
N PHE A 52 22.20 12.21 3.68
CA PHE A 52 21.63 11.23 2.76
C PHE A 52 20.13 11.44 2.51
N LEU A 53 19.34 11.74 3.54
CA LEU A 53 17.90 11.99 3.36
C LEU A 53 17.60 13.28 2.57
N SER A 54 18.52 14.24 2.50
CA SER A 54 18.29 15.49 1.80
C SER A 54 18.54 15.39 0.29
N ILE A 55 17.56 15.80 -0.51
CA ILE A 55 17.69 15.91 -1.98
C ILE A 55 18.92 16.73 -2.41
N LYS A 56 19.33 17.71 -1.59
CA LYS A 56 20.52 18.53 -1.86
C LYS A 56 21.80 17.68 -2.00
N HIS A 57 21.86 16.53 -1.33
CA HIS A 57 23.03 15.66 -1.31
C HIS A 57 22.79 14.31 -1.98
N ASN A 58 21.61 13.68 -1.86
CA ASN A 58 21.34 12.41 -2.55
C ASN A 58 21.06 12.57 -4.05
N LYS A 59 20.73 13.80 -4.49
CA LYS A 59 20.54 14.18 -5.91
C LYS A 59 19.48 13.39 -6.69
N HIS A 60 18.69 12.55 -6.03
CA HIS A 60 17.81 11.62 -6.71
C HIS A 60 16.43 11.51 -6.07
N TRP A 61 16.35 11.38 -4.74
CA TRP A 61 15.11 11.09 -4.03
C TRP A 61 14.64 12.30 -3.20
N THR A 62 13.46 12.80 -3.54
CA THR A 62 12.81 13.91 -2.81
C THR A 62 11.95 13.38 -1.67
N GLY A 63 11.87 14.15 -0.57
CA GLY A 63 10.97 13.86 0.54
C GLY A 63 11.41 12.70 1.44
N LEU A 64 12.65 12.19 1.30
CA LEU A 64 13.20 11.22 2.25
C LEU A 64 13.43 11.86 3.63
N GLU A 65 13.60 13.17 3.71
CA GLU A 65 13.72 13.93 4.96
C GLU A 65 12.40 14.07 5.74
N ARG A 66 11.27 13.66 5.15
CA ARG A 66 9.98 13.59 5.86
C ARG A 66 10.09 12.56 6.98
N GLN A 67 9.43 12.80 8.10
CA GLN A 67 9.48 11.95 9.31
C GLN A 67 10.85 11.95 10.01
N PRO A 68 11.22 13.05 10.70
CA PRO A 68 12.49 13.15 11.41
C PRO A 68 12.63 12.16 12.58
N GLU A 69 11.54 11.54 13.04
CA GLU A 69 11.52 10.53 14.10
C GLU A 69 12.43 9.32 13.82
N VAL A 70 12.76 9.05 12.55
CA VAL A 70 13.62 7.93 12.14
C VAL A 70 15.04 8.00 12.70
N TYR A 71 15.52 9.20 13.01
CA TYR A 71 16.85 9.41 13.61
C TYR A 71 16.77 10.04 15.00
N ALA A 72 15.60 10.01 15.64
CA ALA A 72 15.46 10.45 17.04
C ALA A 72 16.20 9.51 18.01
N ASP A 73 16.29 8.23 17.68
CA ASP A 73 17.11 7.24 18.37
C ASP A 73 18.13 6.63 17.40
N MET A 74 19.34 7.19 17.42
CA MET A 74 20.43 6.73 16.56
C MET A 74 20.94 5.33 16.91
N ASN A 75 20.80 4.87 18.15
CA ASN A 75 21.25 3.53 18.52
C ASN A 75 20.31 2.48 17.92
N ARG A 76 19.01 2.65 18.12
CA ARG A 76 17.99 1.81 17.48
C ARG A 76 18.11 1.83 15.95
N LEU A 77 18.33 3.00 15.36
CA LEU A 77 18.52 3.13 13.92
C LEU A 77 19.74 2.32 13.45
N ARG A 78 20.90 2.44 14.11
CA ARG A 78 22.11 1.70 13.75
C ARG A 78 21.92 0.20 13.89
N GLU A 79 21.26 -0.28 14.93
CA GLU A 79 20.96 -1.71 15.11
C GLU A 79 20.09 -2.24 13.96
N ALA A 80 18.99 -1.54 13.65
CA ALA A 80 18.09 -1.92 12.56
C ALA A 80 18.79 -1.86 11.19
N LEU A 81 19.58 -0.82 10.94
CA LEU A 81 20.34 -0.70 9.69
C LEU A 81 21.46 -1.74 9.58
N SER A 82 22.09 -2.13 10.69
CA SER A 82 23.08 -3.22 10.71
C SER A 82 22.47 -4.53 10.23
N VAL A 83 21.22 -4.80 10.61
CA VAL A 83 20.47 -5.94 10.06
C VAL A 83 20.05 -5.67 8.61
N LEU A 84 19.60 -4.46 8.28
CA LEU A 84 19.19 -4.12 6.91
C LEU A 84 20.31 -4.38 5.91
N VAL A 85 21.58 -4.18 6.24
CA VAL A 85 22.71 -4.32 5.31
C VAL A 85 23.44 -5.67 5.44
N ASP A 86 22.97 -6.57 6.30
CA ASP A 86 23.58 -7.89 6.48
C ASP A 86 23.17 -8.86 5.35
N GLU A 87 23.98 -8.96 4.30
CA GLU A 87 23.76 -9.86 3.15
C GLU A 87 23.70 -11.35 3.51
N THR A 88 24.06 -11.76 4.73
CA THR A 88 23.94 -13.15 5.17
C THR A 88 22.51 -13.54 5.53
N ARG A 89 21.62 -12.55 5.71
CA ARG A 89 20.21 -12.75 6.04
C ARG A 89 19.31 -12.58 4.82
N PRO A 90 18.17 -13.31 4.75
CA PRO A 90 17.17 -13.09 3.71
C PRO A 90 16.66 -11.65 3.71
N ILE A 91 16.56 -11.04 2.52
CA ILE A 91 16.14 -9.63 2.38
C ILE A 91 14.75 -9.37 2.97
N ARG A 92 13.85 -10.36 2.93
CA ARG A 92 12.53 -10.29 3.58
C ARG A 92 12.66 -9.95 5.07
N ASP A 93 13.49 -10.70 5.78
CA ASP A 93 13.59 -10.62 7.24
C ASP A 93 14.31 -9.31 7.65
N ARG A 94 15.29 -8.89 6.84
CA ARG A 94 15.99 -7.61 6.99
C ARG A 94 15.06 -6.41 6.86
N VAL A 95 14.21 -6.42 5.83
CA VAL A 95 13.22 -5.37 5.61
C VAL A 95 12.16 -5.37 6.70
N ASN A 96 11.66 -6.54 7.09
CA ASN A 96 10.65 -6.63 8.16
C ASN A 96 11.17 -6.09 9.49
N MET A 97 12.46 -6.24 9.78
CA MET A 97 13.04 -5.65 10.98
C MET A 97 13.19 -4.13 10.87
N VAL A 98 13.67 -3.61 9.73
CA VAL A 98 13.96 -2.17 9.63
C VAL A 98 12.69 -1.31 9.61
N VAL A 99 11.58 -1.81 9.06
CA VAL A 99 10.32 -1.04 9.00
C VAL A 99 9.65 -0.85 10.36
N GLU A 100 10.09 -1.58 11.39
CA GLU A 100 9.66 -1.37 12.78
C GLU A 100 10.29 -0.11 13.40
N VAL A 101 11.28 0.52 12.75
CA VAL A 101 11.82 1.81 13.20
C VAL A 101 10.82 2.93 12.85
N PRO A 102 10.36 3.74 13.81
CA PRO A 102 9.45 4.85 13.55
C PRO A 102 9.97 5.77 12.45
N GLY A 103 9.13 6.13 11.48
CA GLY A 103 9.54 6.95 10.34
C GLY A 103 10.36 6.22 9.25
N MET A 104 10.70 4.94 9.43
CA MET A 104 11.35 4.13 8.40
C MET A 104 10.34 3.56 7.40
N GLY A 105 10.10 4.31 6.33
CA GLY A 105 9.26 3.89 5.22
C GLY A 105 10.01 3.19 4.09
N VAL A 106 9.23 2.63 3.15
CA VAL A 106 9.73 1.88 1.99
C VAL A 106 10.72 2.65 1.13
N ALA A 107 10.47 3.94 0.92
CA ALA A 107 11.35 4.81 0.14
C ALA A 107 12.72 4.99 0.81
N LYS A 108 12.78 5.06 2.14
CA LYS A 108 14.04 5.26 2.87
C LYS A 108 14.89 3.99 2.84
N PHE A 109 14.33 2.85 3.27
CA PHE A 109 15.14 1.63 3.37
C PHE A 109 15.59 1.13 1.99
N SER A 110 14.75 1.25 0.96
CA SER A 110 15.12 0.77 -0.38
C SER A 110 16.17 1.67 -1.03
N ALA A 111 16.15 2.99 -0.78
CA ALA A 111 17.23 3.90 -1.17
C ALA A 111 18.55 3.59 -0.45
N ILE A 112 18.50 3.26 0.85
CA ILE A 112 19.68 2.83 1.63
C ILE A 112 20.28 1.54 1.06
N LEU A 113 19.44 0.53 0.83
CA LEU A 113 19.85 -0.72 0.20
C LEU A 113 20.45 -0.49 -1.19
N HIS A 114 19.85 0.41 -1.98
CA HIS A 114 20.32 0.75 -3.31
C HIS A 114 21.71 1.38 -3.29
N VAL A 115 21.96 2.37 -2.43
CA VAL A 115 23.32 2.95 -2.36
C VAL A 115 24.35 1.98 -1.79
N ALA A 116 23.96 1.10 -0.87
CA ALA A 116 24.85 0.08 -0.30
C ALA A 116 25.19 -1.05 -1.30
N TYR A 117 24.21 -1.49 -2.09
CA TYR A 117 24.32 -2.58 -3.05
C TYR A 117 23.61 -2.26 -4.38
N PRO A 118 24.19 -1.36 -5.20
CA PRO A 118 23.52 -0.76 -6.36
C PRO A 118 23.12 -1.76 -7.46
N ASN A 119 23.75 -2.94 -7.49
CA ASN A 119 23.46 -3.99 -8.46
C ASN A 119 22.48 -5.07 -7.94
N LYS A 120 22.03 -4.96 -6.70
CA LYS A 120 21.18 -5.99 -6.04
C LYS A 120 19.81 -5.48 -5.64
N TYR A 121 19.71 -4.20 -5.29
CA TYR A 121 18.50 -3.65 -4.69
C TYR A 121 18.04 -2.40 -5.43
N GLY A 122 16.85 -2.47 -6.03
CA GLY A 122 16.17 -1.35 -6.66
C GLY A 122 15.35 -0.56 -5.65
N VAL A 123 15.11 0.71 -5.96
CA VAL A 123 14.32 1.58 -5.08
C VAL A 123 12.83 1.32 -5.29
N TRP A 124 12.12 1.02 -4.20
CA TRP A 124 10.66 0.96 -4.17
C TRP A 124 10.13 2.15 -3.38
N ASN A 125 9.45 3.04 -4.09
CA ASN A 125 8.87 4.27 -3.58
C ASN A 125 7.54 4.55 -4.32
N GLY A 126 6.89 5.67 -3.99
CA GLY A 126 5.63 6.05 -4.65
C GLY A 126 5.76 6.26 -6.16
N THR A 127 6.89 6.77 -6.64
CA THR A 127 7.13 7.04 -8.07
C THR A 127 7.29 5.74 -8.87
N SER A 128 8.21 4.88 -8.44
CA SER A 128 8.42 3.55 -9.04
C SER A 128 7.15 2.70 -8.99
N GLU A 129 6.44 2.69 -7.87
CA GLU A 129 5.19 1.95 -7.75
C GLU A 129 4.13 2.43 -8.74
N LYS A 130 3.90 3.75 -8.82
CA LYS A 130 2.96 4.32 -9.79
C LYS A 130 3.34 3.95 -11.22
N ALA A 131 4.61 4.13 -11.59
CA ALA A 131 5.10 3.82 -12.93
C ALA A 131 4.90 2.33 -13.27
N ILE A 132 5.34 1.43 -12.39
CA ILE A 132 5.18 -0.02 -12.56
C ILE A 132 3.70 -0.41 -12.70
N ARG A 133 2.82 0.17 -11.89
CA ARG A 133 1.37 -0.06 -11.96
C ARG A 133 0.77 0.47 -13.26
N HIS A 134 1.14 1.69 -13.67
CA HIS A 134 0.68 2.32 -14.91
C HIS A 134 1.03 1.46 -16.14
N LEU A 135 2.25 0.91 -16.15
CA LEU A 135 2.73 0.00 -17.20
C LEU A 135 2.13 -1.41 -17.12
N GLY A 136 1.28 -1.70 -16.12
CA GLY A 136 0.70 -3.04 -15.91
C GLY A 136 1.73 -4.11 -15.52
N LEU A 137 2.88 -3.70 -14.96
CA LEU A 137 4.01 -4.57 -14.63
C LEU A 137 4.05 -5.00 -13.16
N TRP A 138 3.14 -4.47 -12.32
CA TRP A 138 3.12 -4.78 -10.89
C TRP A 138 3.19 -6.29 -10.63
N PRO A 139 4.11 -6.76 -9.76
CA PRO A 139 4.34 -8.18 -9.59
C PRO A 139 3.12 -8.84 -8.96
N VAL A 140 2.91 -10.12 -9.30
CA VAL A 140 1.90 -10.93 -8.62
C VAL A 140 2.41 -11.22 -7.22
N ILE A 141 1.77 -10.62 -6.22
CA ILE A 141 2.07 -10.83 -4.82
C ILE A 141 1.14 -11.94 -4.32
N SER A 142 1.72 -13.03 -3.83
CA SER A 142 0.94 -14.17 -3.33
C SER A 142 0.05 -13.75 -2.16
N ARG A 143 -1.13 -14.38 -2.00
CA ARG A 143 -2.05 -14.05 -0.89
C ARG A 143 -1.43 -14.26 0.50
N GLY A 144 -0.38 -15.09 0.61
CA GLY A 144 0.37 -15.31 1.85
C GLY A 144 1.48 -14.30 2.12
N ALA A 145 1.80 -13.41 1.17
CA ALA A 145 2.79 -12.34 1.33
C ALA A 145 2.17 -11.13 2.05
N THR A 146 2.16 -11.18 3.38
CA THR A 146 1.49 -10.17 4.22
C THR A 146 2.43 -9.06 4.67
N THR A 147 3.75 -9.30 4.70
CA THR A 147 4.73 -8.35 5.26
C THR A 147 5.33 -7.42 4.20
N THR A 148 5.90 -6.30 4.62
CA THR A 148 6.60 -5.37 3.71
C THR A 148 7.79 -6.04 3.03
N GLY A 149 8.51 -6.91 3.75
CA GLY A 149 9.61 -7.70 3.22
C GLY A 149 9.17 -8.65 2.11
N ASP A 150 8.03 -9.33 2.25
CA ASP A 150 7.51 -10.22 1.20
C ASP A 150 7.22 -9.44 -0.09
N LYS A 151 6.59 -8.26 0.05
CA LYS A 151 6.28 -7.38 -1.08
C LYS A 151 7.56 -6.87 -1.74
N TYR A 152 8.55 -6.46 -0.94
CA TYR A 152 9.81 -5.95 -1.46
C TYR A 152 10.62 -7.02 -2.21
N VAL A 153 10.59 -8.29 -1.78
CA VAL A 153 11.22 -9.38 -2.54
C VAL A 153 10.66 -9.42 -3.98
N ALA A 154 9.34 -9.40 -4.13
CA ALA A 154 8.68 -9.46 -5.44
C ALA A 154 8.94 -8.22 -6.29
N VAL A 155 8.87 -7.02 -5.68
CA VAL A 155 9.14 -5.75 -6.38
C VAL A 155 10.61 -5.66 -6.79
N ASN A 156 11.54 -6.01 -5.90
CA ASN A 156 12.97 -5.97 -6.20
C ASN A 156 13.34 -6.95 -7.33
N GLN A 157 12.75 -8.15 -7.35
CA GLN A 157 12.97 -9.08 -8.46
C GLN A 157 12.51 -8.48 -9.79
N LEU A 158 11.32 -7.87 -9.82
CA LEU A 158 10.82 -7.18 -11.01
C LEU A 158 11.75 -6.04 -11.45
N LEU A 159 12.23 -5.21 -10.53
CA LEU A 159 13.13 -4.10 -10.84
C LEU A 159 14.44 -4.60 -11.46
N ARG A 160 15.00 -5.69 -10.92
CA ARG A 160 16.21 -6.32 -11.49
C ARG A 160 15.96 -6.88 -12.88
N ASP A 161 14.87 -7.62 -13.07
CA ASP A 161 14.51 -8.17 -14.37
C ASP A 161 14.30 -7.07 -15.41
N LEU A 162 13.75 -5.91 -15.01
CA LEU A 162 13.57 -4.74 -15.87
C LEU A 162 14.91 -4.10 -16.23
N ALA A 163 15.79 -3.89 -15.25
CA ALA A 163 17.12 -3.34 -15.47
C ALA A 163 17.92 -4.22 -16.45
N ASP A 164 17.91 -5.54 -16.23
CA ASP A 164 18.60 -6.51 -17.10
C ASP A 164 18.04 -6.48 -18.54
N ARG A 165 16.71 -6.49 -18.71
CA ARG A 165 16.07 -6.43 -20.03
C ARG A 165 16.32 -5.12 -20.78
N LEU A 166 16.48 -4.02 -20.05
CA LEU A 166 16.81 -2.71 -20.62
C LEU A 166 18.32 -2.55 -20.91
N GLY A 167 19.15 -3.51 -20.47
CA GLY A 167 20.61 -3.36 -20.52
C GLY A 167 21.08 -2.14 -19.73
N SER A 168 20.48 -1.91 -18.56
CA SER A 168 20.69 -0.72 -17.75
C SER A 168 20.91 -1.11 -16.27
N ASP A 169 21.44 -0.19 -15.48
CA ASP A 169 21.54 -0.37 -14.03
C ASP A 169 20.28 0.10 -13.29
N LEU A 170 20.15 -0.29 -12.02
CA LEU A 170 19.00 0.01 -11.17
C LEU A 170 18.88 1.51 -10.82
N TRP A 171 19.98 2.26 -10.83
CA TRP A 171 19.95 3.72 -10.60
C TRP A 171 19.31 4.41 -11.80
N THR A 172 19.76 4.05 -13.00
CA THR A 172 19.20 4.55 -14.25
C THR A 172 17.74 4.16 -14.36
N LEU A 173 17.37 2.92 -13.99
CA LEU A 173 15.97 2.50 -13.94
C LEU A 173 15.13 3.36 -13.01
N ASP A 174 15.63 3.69 -11.81
CA ASP A 174 14.92 4.58 -10.88
C ASP A 174 14.77 6.01 -11.41
N ALA A 175 15.77 6.51 -12.16
CA ALA A 175 15.67 7.77 -12.88
C ALA A 175 14.55 7.75 -13.93
N LEU A 176 14.42 6.67 -14.71
CA LEU A 176 13.40 6.57 -15.77
C LEU A 176 11.97 6.74 -15.26
N TRP A 177 11.68 6.35 -14.01
CA TRP A 177 10.35 6.52 -13.42
C TRP A 177 9.89 7.97 -13.35
N TRP A 178 10.83 8.92 -13.20
CA TRP A 178 10.52 10.34 -13.20
C TRP A 178 10.03 10.83 -14.56
N ALA A 179 10.57 10.32 -15.66
CA ALA A 179 10.13 10.74 -16.98
C ALA A 179 8.76 10.17 -17.37
N LEU A 180 8.34 9.03 -16.81
CA LEU A 180 6.96 8.56 -16.94
C LEU A 180 5.96 9.40 -16.11
N ASP A 181 6.40 9.94 -14.98
CA ASP A 181 5.62 10.91 -14.19
C ASP A 181 5.56 12.29 -14.89
N LEU A 182 6.55 12.63 -15.71
CA LEU A 182 6.62 13.86 -16.52
C LEU A 182 5.93 13.73 -17.90
N GLY A 183 5.76 12.51 -18.40
CA GLY A 183 5.17 12.21 -19.73
C GLY A 183 3.65 12.14 -19.76
N GLY A 184 2.97 12.29 -18.62
CA GLY A 184 1.54 12.56 -18.57
C GLY A 184 1.28 13.98 -19.05
N THR A 185 0.96 14.14 -20.33
CA THR A 185 0.38 15.34 -20.96
C THR A 185 0.57 16.65 -20.19
N SER A 186 1.56 17.42 -20.63
CA SER A 186 1.78 18.83 -20.30
C SER A 186 0.51 19.62 -19.97
N VAL A 187 0.43 20.18 -18.76
CA VAL A 187 0.14 21.61 -18.61
C VAL A 187 1.01 22.19 -17.51
N ALA A 188 1.98 22.99 -17.94
CA ALA A 188 2.69 24.08 -17.26
C ALA A 188 2.72 24.14 -15.72
N ASN A 189 3.95 24.15 -15.20
CA ASN A 189 4.33 24.63 -13.88
C ASN A 189 3.56 25.89 -13.43
N SER A 190 3.15 25.88 -12.16
CA SER A 190 3.40 27.03 -11.30
C SER A 190 3.64 26.58 -9.87
N THR A 191 4.85 26.86 -9.40
CA THR A 191 5.17 27.19 -8.01
C THR A 191 4.00 27.87 -7.31
N GLY A 192 3.55 27.31 -6.20
CA GLY A 192 2.57 27.97 -5.34
C GLY A 192 1.68 26.97 -4.62
N THR A 193 1.54 27.17 -3.33
CA THR A 193 0.46 26.64 -2.49
C THR A 193 -0.87 26.68 -3.25
N GLY A 194 -1.33 25.55 -3.80
CA GLY A 194 -2.47 25.50 -4.72
C GLY A 194 -3.33 24.28 -4.49
N LYS A 195 -4.63 24.49 -4.27
CA LYS A 195 -5.67 23.46 -4.19
C LYS A 195 -5.58 22.52 -5.39
N VAL A 196 -5.49 21.21 -5.13
CA VAL A 196 -5.53 20.13 -6.15
C VAL A 196 -6.74 20.32 -7.06
N ARG A 197 -6.54 20.29 -8.39
CA ARG A 197 -7.61 20.45 -9.38
C ARG A 197 -8.49 19.19 -9.45
N PHE A 198 -9.76 19.38 -9.76
CA PHE A 198 -10.75 18.29 -9.81
C PHE A 198 -10.43 17.25 -10.91
N GLY A 199 -9.83 17.66 -12.03
CA GLY A 199 -9.41 16.78 -13.14
C GLY A 199 -8.35 15.75 -12.73
N ASP A 200 -7.34 16.16 -11.94
CA ASP A 200 -6.27 15.27 -11.46
C ASP A 200 -6.81 14.12 -10.58
N ARG A 201 -7.91 14.37 -9.85
CA ARG A 201 -8.58 13.34 -9.04
C ARG A 201 -9.34 12.33 -9.90
N TRP A 202 -9.96 12.79 -10.98
CA TRP A 202 -10.71 11.96 -11.90
C TRP A 202 -9.80 11.02 -12.68
N GLU A 203 -8.72 11.53 -13.25
CA GLU A 203 -7.76 10.71 -14.02
C GLU A 203 -7.12 9.63 -13.17
N LYS A 204 -6.76 9.97 -11.93
CA LYS A 204 -6.28 8.99 -10.95
C LYS A 204 -7.34 7.93 -10.65
N ALA A 205 -8.59 8.32 -10.40
CA ALA A 205 -9.66 7.37 -10.13
C ALA A 205 -9.91 6.43 -11.32
N VAL A 206 -9.89 6.95 -12.54
CA VAL A 206 -10.01 6.15 -13.77
C VAL A 206 -8.85 5.16 -13.91
N ALA A 207 -7.62 5.60 -13.63
CA ALA A 207 -6.44 4.73 -13.66
C ALA A 207 -6.53 3.61 -12.61
N ASP A 208 -6.93 3.94 -11.37
CA ASP A 208 -7.08 2.97 -10.28
C ASP A 208 -8.19 1.94 -10.59
N MET A 209 -9.34 2.39 -11.12
CA MET A 209 -10.41 1.50 -11.57
C MET A 209 -9.98 0.59 -12.73
N LYS A 210 -9.34 1.16 -13.76
CA LYS A 210 -8.80 0.39 -14.90
C LYS A 210 -7.83 -0.69 -14.43
N TYR A 211 -6.94 -0.35 -13.49
CA TYR A 211 -6.00 -1.31 -12.90
C TYR A 211 -6.74 -2.42 -12.14
N SER A 212 -7.70 -2.08 -11.28
CA SER A 212 -8.49 -3.06 -10.52
C SER A 212 -9.20 -4.07 -11.43
N ILE A 213 -9.79 -3.58 -12.53
CA ILE A 213 -10.46 -4.40 -13.53
C ILE A 213 -9.47 -5.33 -14.23
N LEU A 214 -8.37 -4.78 -14.79
CA LEU A 214 -7.37 -5.58 -15.51
C LEU A 214 -6.74 -6.64 -14.60
N ASN A 215 -6.46 -6.29 -13.34
CA ASN A 215 -5.93 -7.20 -12.35
C ASN A 215 -6.94 -8.29 -11.96
N THR A 216 -8.22 -7.94 -11.80
CA THR A 216 -9.28 -8.92 -11.51
C THR A 216 -9.45 -9.89 -12.68
N VAL A 217 -9.51 -9.42 -13.93
CA VAL A 217 -9.63 -10.27 -15.12
C VAL A 217 -8.45 -11.22 -15.26
N LYS A 218 -7.23 -10.73 -15.06
CA LYS A 218 -6.00 -11.55 -15.14
C LYS A 218 -5.98 -12.68 -14.11
N ASN A 219 -6.53 -12.45 -12.92
CA ASN A 219 -6.47 -13.39 -11.80
C ASN A 219 -7.72 -14.26 -11.61
N SER A 220 -8.85 -13.91 -12.25
CA SER A 220 -10.12 -14.64 -12.19
C SER A 220 -10.24 -15.66 -13.31
N ASN A 221 -9.28 -16.58 -13.40
CA ASN A 221 -9.20 -17.64 -14.42
C ASN A 221 -10.00 -18.92 -14.05
N GLY A 222 -10.98 -18.81 -13.14
CA GLY A 222 -11.79 -19.96 -12.69
C GLY A 222 -11.12 -20.89 -11.68
N GLN A 223 -9.94 -20.52 -11.15
CA GLN A 223 -9.24 -21.31 -10.13
C GLN A 223 -10.05 -21.46 -8.84
N ALA A 224 -10.10 -22.68 -8.31
CA ALA A 224 -10.58 -22.93 -6.95
C ALA A 224 -9.49 -22.52 -5.95
N VAL A 225 -9.78 -21.54 -5.09
CA VAL A 225 -8.83 -21.09 -4.05
C VAL A 225 -9.28 -21.61 -2.69
N ALA A 226 -8.41 -22.36 -2.02
CA ALA A 226 -8.63 -22.75 -0.63
C ALA A 226 -8.63 -21.50 0.26
N THR A 227 -9.71 -21.26 0.98
CA THR A 227 -9.84 -20.13 1.91
C THR A 227 -9.59 -20.59 3.34
N THR A 228 -8.80 -19.84 4.10
CA THR A 228 -8.68 -20.05 5.55
C THR A 228 -9.98 -19.60 6.23
N VAL A 229 -10.69 -20.54 6.83
CA VAL A 229 -11.86 -20.23 7.67
C VAL A 229 -11.35 -19.84 9.06
N LYS A 230 -11.56 -18.59 9.47
CA LYS A 230 -11.22 -18.14 10.83
C LYS A 230 -11.97 -19.00 11.86
N LYS A 231 -11.29 -19.44 12.92
CA LYS A 231 -11.94 -20.12 14.05
C LYS A 231 -12.94 -19.16 14.71
N LYS A 232 -14.21 -19.55 14.73
CA LYS A 232 -15.31 -18.79 15.33
C LYS A 232 -15.81 -19.58 16.53
N ASP A 233 -15.38 -19.19 17.72
CA ASP A 233 -15.86 -19.78 18.96
C ASP A 233 -17.17 -19.09 19.38
N LEU A 234 -18.17 -19.87 19.76
CA LEU A 234 -19.34 -19.40 20.48
C LEU A 234 -18.97 -19.37 21.96
N LYS A 235 -18.94 -18.19 22.57
CA LYS A 235 -18.53 -18.02 23.98
C LYS A 235 -19.71 -17.99 24.96
N MET A 236 -20.78 -18.68 24.60
CA MET A 236 -22.00 -18.82 25.40
C MET A 236 -22.67 -20.15 25.05
N SER A 237 -23.58 -20.62 25.92
CA SER A 237 -24.43 -21.78 25.62
C SER A 237 -25.49 -21.43 24.57
N GLU A 238 -26.08 -22.46 23.94
CA GLU A 238 -27.16 -22.28 22.96
C GLU A 238 -28.38 -21.56 23.56
N SER A 239 -28.77 -21.89 24.80
CA SER A 239 -29.89 -21.22 25.49
C SER A 239 -29.57 -19.77 25.86
N GLU A 240 -28.31 -19.43 26.15
CA GLU A 240 -27.89 -18.03 26.32
C GLU A 240 -27.93 -17.27 24.99
N LEU A 241 -27.53 -17.92 23.90
CA LEU A 241 -27.63 -17.33 22.56
C LEU A 241 -29.09 -17.08 22.15
N GLU A 242 -29.99 -18.03 22.37
CA GLU A 242 -31.42 -17.87 22.05
C GLU A 242 -32.05 -16.71 22.83
N ARG A 243 -31.75 -16.61 24.13
CA ARG A 243 -32.19 -15.47 24.96
C ARG A 243 -31.63 -14.16 24.45
N LEU A 244 -30.33 -14.09 24.20
CA LEU A 244 -29.68 -12.89 23.67
C LEU A 244 -30.30 -12.44 22.34
N LEU A 245 -30.54 -13.37 21.40
CA LEU A 245 -31.13 -13.03 20.10
C LEU A 245 -32.57 -12.52 20.25
N SER A 246 -33.34 -13.10 21.18
CA SER A 246 -34.70 -12.65 21.49
C SER A 246 -34.69 -11.25 22.13
N ASP A 247 -33.83 -11.03 23.13
CA ASP A 247 -33.63 -9.74 23.79
C ASP A 247 -33.18 -8.66 22.80
N LEU A 248 -32.32 -9.00 21.83
CA LEU A 248 -31.90 -8.10 20.75
C LEU A 248 -33.05 -7.77 19.80
N LEU A 249 -33.92 -8.73 19.45
CA LEU A 249 -35.09 -8.46 18.62
C LEU A 249 -36.05 -7.49 19.32
N GLU A 250 -36.28 -7.67 20.61
CA GLU A 250 -37.16 -6.80 21.40
C GLU A 250 -36.55 -5.41 21.60
N SER A 251 -35.31 -5.33 22.09
CA SER A 251 -34.63 -4.06 22.37
C SER A 251 -34.36 -3.22 21.12
N GLN A 252 -34.20 -3.84 19.95
CA GLN A 252 -34.05 -3.15 18.67
C GLN A 252 -35.40 -2.84 17.97
N ASP A 253 -36.54 -3.05 18.64
CA ASP A 253 -37.87 -2.85 18.04
C ASP A 253 -38.05 -3.61 16.70
N LYS A 254 -37.48 -4.82 16.61
CA LYS A 254 -37.50 -5.67 15.41
C LYS A 254 -37.00 -4.93 14.15
N ARG A 255 -36.00 -4.07 14.32
CA ARG A 255 -35.35 -3.31 13.24
C ARG A 255 -33.86 -3.59 13.17
N CYS A 256 -33.33 -3.44 11.96
CA CYS A 256 -31.90 -3.55 11.70
C CYS A 256 -31.10 -2.50 12.49
N ALA A 257 -30.11 -2.92 13.28
CA ALA A 257 -29.32 -2.02 14.12
C ALA A 257 -28.55 -0.95 13.33
N ILE A 258 -28.16 -1.25 12.08
CA ILE A 258 -27.40 -0.33 11.22
C ILE A 258 -28.32 0.62 10.44
N THR A 259 -29.45 0.13 9.95
CA THR A 259 -30.31 0.89 9.04
C THR A 259 -31.65 1.32 9.64
N GLY A 260 -32.10 0.75 10.74
CA GLY A 260 -33.44 0.99 11.29
C GLY A 260 -34.59 0.44 10.43
N ILE A 261 -34.30 -0.27 9.33
CA ILE A 261 -35.35 -0.88 8.50
C ILE A 261 -36.01 -2.03 9.29
N PRO A 262 -37.34 -2.15 9.29
CA PRO A 262 -38.04 -3.28 9.91
C PRO A 262 -37.60 -4.61 9.29
N PHE A 263 -37.42 -5.62 10.13
CA PHE A 263 -37.21 -6.98 9.65
C PHE A 263 -38.47 -7.54 8.98
N GLN A 264 -38.26 -8.39 7.98
CA GLN A 264 -39.30 -9.23 7.38
C GLN A 264 -38.97 -10.69 7.63
N TYR A 265 -39.96 -11.55 7.86
CA TYR A 265 -39.72 -12.95 8.23
C TYR A 265 -40.04 -13.90 7.06
N ASP A 266 -41.15 -13.68 6.38
CA ASP A 266 -41.65 -14.61 5.36
C ASP A 266 -41.32 -14.19 3.92
N ASP A 267 -41.15 -12.88 3.69
CA ASP A 267 -41.01 -12.29 2.36
C ASP A 267 -39.56 -12.34 1.83
N ASP A 268 -38.93 -11.18 1.63
CA ASP A 268 -37.61 -11.07 1.05
C ASP A 268 -36.54 -11.59 2.02
N ARG A 269 -35.84 -12.64 1.57
CA ARG A 269 -34.72 -13.25 2.29
C ARG A 269 -33.67 -12.22 2.72
N ASN A 270 -33.43 -11.19 1.91
CA ASN A 270 -32.49 -10.11 2.21
C ASN A 270 -32.91 -9.28 3.43
N MET A 271 -34.21 -9.19 3.69
CA MET A 271 -34.82 -8.39 4.75
C MET A 271 -34.96 -9.14 6.08
N ARG A 272 -34.62 -10.44 6.09
CA ARG A 272 -34.62 -11.27 7.30
C ARG A 272 -33.58 -10.81 8.32
N PRO A 273 -33.86 -10.97 9.63
CA PRO A 273 -32.87 -10.69 10.66
C PRO A 273 -31.68 -11.65 10.51
N SER A 274 -30.49 -11.12 10.75
CA SER A 274 -29.23 -11.85 10.71
C SER A 274 -28.33 -11.34 11.84
N ALA A 275 -27.67 -12.26 12.53
CA ALA A 275 -26.65 -11.91 13.50
C ALA A 275 -25.39 -11.37 12.81
N ASP A 276 -24.97 -10.17 13.19
CA ASP A 276 -23.73 -9.53 12.77
C ASP A 276 -22.84 -9.27 13.98
N ARG A 277 -21.52 -9.34 13.77
CA ARG A 277 -20.53 -9.02 14.81
C ARG A 277 -20.11 -7.56 14.66
N ILE A 278 -20.24 -6.77 15.71
CA ILE A 278 -19.82 -5.36 15.73
C ILE A 278 -18.33 -5.27 15.38
N ASP A 279 -17.49 -5.99 16.13
CA ASP A 279 -16.12 -6.32 15.74
C ASP A 279 -16.07 -7.65 14.98
N SER A 280 -15.83 -7.54 13.66
CA SER A 280 -15.74 -8.69 12.75
C SER A 280 -14.50 -9.57 12.95
N ASN A 281 -13.49 -9.08 13.69
CA ASN A 281 -12.32 -9.85 14.12
C ASN A 281 -12.54 -10.58 15.45
N GLY A 282 -13.55 -10.19 16.23
CA GLY A 282 -13.94 -10.84 17.48
C GLY A 282 -14.80 -12.11 17.30
N HIS A 283 -15.27 -12.64 18.44
CA HIS A 283 -16.06 -13.88 18.53
C HIS A 283 -17.57 -13.61 18.68
N TYR A 284 -18.40 -14.67 18.70
CA TYR A 284 -19.82 -14.57 19.02
C TYR A 284 -19.96 -14.54 20.55
N GLU A 285 -20.07 -13.33 21.09
CA GLU A 285 -20.21 -13.02 22.52
C GLU A 285 -21.22 -11.88 22.70
N ALA A 286 -21.83 -11.79 23.89
CA ALA A 286 -23.02 -10.94 24.09
C ALA A 286 -22.77 -9.45 23.79
N SER A 287 -21.59 -8.94 24.15
CA SER A 287 -21.19 -7.55 23.90
C SER A 287 -20.84 -7.24 22.45
N ASN A 288 -20.72 -8.25 21.59
CA ASN A 288 -20.23 -8.10 20.22
C ASN A 288 -21.28 -8.46 19.16
N LEU A 289 -22.54 -8.68 19.54
CA LEU A 289 -23.60 -9.05 18.61
C LEU A 289 -24.66 -7.97 18.47
N GLN A 290 -25.13 -7.82 17.24
CA GLN A 290 -26.27 -6.99 16.87
C GLN A 290 -27.09 -7.71 15.79
N LEU A 291 -28.38 -7.36 15.66
CA LEU A 291 -29.21 -7.88 14.58
C LEU A 291 -29.34 -6.87 13.45
N VAL A 292 -29.07 -7.33 12.23
CA VAL A 292 -29.15 -6.52 11.01
C VAL A 292 -29.95 -7.28 9.94
N CYS A 293 -30.39 -6.59 8.88
CA CYS A 293 -30.96 -7.28 7.71
C CYS A 293 -29.86 -8.15 7.07
N GLN A 294 -30.23 -9.30 6.50
CA GLN A 294 -29.30 -10.22 5.87
C GLN A 294 -28.44 -9.56 4.78
N PHE A 295 -29.02 -8.69 3.96
CA PHE A 295 -28.25 -7.97 2.94
C PHE A 295 -27.22 -7.02 3.57
N ILE A 296 -27.51 -6.44 4.73
CA ILE A 296 -26.59 -5.56 5.47
C ILE A 296 -25.41 -6.36 6.02
N ASN A 297 -25.67 -7.53 6.60
CA ASN A 297 -24.57 -8.43 7.02
C ASN A 297 -23.71 -8.83 5.82
N PHE A 298 -24.34 -9.12 4.68
CA PHE A 298 -23.65 -9.45 3.43
C PHE A 298 -22.84 -8.28 2.86
N TRP A 299 -23.28 -7.03 3.03
CA TRP A 299 -22.55 -5.84 2.56
C TRP A 299 -21.41 -5.46 3.50
N LYS A 300 -21.64 -5.53 4.82
CA LYS A 300 -20.64 -5.17 5.83
C LYS A 300 -19.44 -6.12 5.80
N GLN A 301 -19.65 -7.44 5.68
CA GLN A 301 -18.58 -8.45 5.68
C GLN A 301 -17.59 -8.28 6.84
N ALA A 302 -16.37 -7.81 6.53
CA ALA A 302 -15.30 -7.54 7.49
C ALA A 302 -14.99 -6.04 7.65
N CYS A 303 -15.79 -5.16 7.03
CA CYS A 303 -15.70 -3.72 7.23
C CYS A 303 -16.01 -3.39 8.70
N PRO A 304 -15.21 -2.54 9.35
CA PRO A 304 -15.52 -2.00 10.68
C PRO A 304 -16.93 -1.42 10.74
N ASP A 305 -17.65 -1.68 11.84
CA ASP A 305 -19.07 -1.31 11.97
C ASP A 305 -19.31 0.20 11.89
N ASP A 306 -18.43 0.98 12.51
CA ASP A 306 -18.47 2.45 12.52
C ASP A 306 -18.24 3.03 11.11
N GLU A 307 -17.24 2.52 10.39
CA GLU A 307 -16.99 2.88 9.00
C GLU A 307 -18.18 2.55 8.11
N PHE A 308 -18.76 1.35 8.26
CA PHE A 308 -19.90 0.94 7.46
C PHE A 308 -21.15 1.80 7.73
N ARG A 309 -21.43 2.11 9.00
CA ARG A 309 -22.52 3.04 9.38
C ARG A 309 -22.33 4.42 8.74
N HIS A 310 -21.10 4.94 8.73
CA HIS A 310 -20.79 6.19 8.07
C HIS A 310 -21.09 6.14 6.55
N LEU A 311 -20.70 5.07 5.86
CA LEU A 311 -20.99 4.89 4.43
C LEU A 311 -22.51 4.82 4.15
N ILE A 312 -23.28 4.12 4.99
CA ILE A 312 -24.75 4.09 4.88
C ILE A 312 -25.36 5.48 5.07
N GLN A 313 -24.81 6.29 5.98
CA GLN A 313 -25.28 7.66 6.18
C GLN A 313 -25.02 8.53 4.94
N ILE A 314 -23.84 8.42 4.32
CA ILE A 314 -23.55 9.11 3.04
C ILE A 314 -24.59 8.73 1.96
N VAL A 315 -24.94 7.45 1.86
CA VAL A 315 -25.97 6.99 0.89
C VAL A 315 -27.33 7.62 1.17
N ARG A 316 -27.73 7.77 2.44
CA ARG A 316 -29.00 8.41 2.81
C ARG A 316 -29.02 9.88 2.47
N ASP A 317 -27.93 10.58 2.80
CA ASP A 317 -27.81 12.01 2.60
C ASP A 317 -27.74 12.38 1.11
N SER A 318 -27.21 11.47 0.28
CA SER A 318 -27.15 11.65 -1.18
C SER A 318 -28.53 11.77 -1.85
N LYS A 319 -29.61 11.29 -1.20
CA LYS A 319 -30.99 11.42 -1.72
C LYS A 319 -31.61 12.81 -1.52
N GLY A 320 -30.92 13.74 -0.85
CA GLY A 320 -31.36 15.14 -0.70
C GLY A 320 -30.90 16.08 -1.82
N ALA A 321 -30.07 15.62 -2.76
CA ALA A 321 -29.60 16.42 -3.88
C ALA A 321 -30.43 16.06 -5.13
N GLU A 322 -31.51 16.81 -5.40
CA GLU A 322 -32.17 16.71 -6.69
C GLU A 322 -31.19 17.10 -7.82
N PRO A 323 -31.21 16.40 -8.96
CA PRO A 323 -30.40 16.77 -10.10
C PRO A 323 -30.93 18.10 -10.64
N SER A 324 -30.07 19.13 -10.65
CA SER A 324 -30.34 20.35 -11.41
C SER A 324 -30.41 19.96 -12.88
N GLY A 325 -31.60 20.03 -13.46
CA GLY A 325 -31.83 19.88 -14.89
C GLY A 325 -31.19 20.99 -15.71
#